data_AF-A0A948Z9F9-F1
#
_entry.id   AF-A0A948Z9F9-F1
#
_cell.length_a   1.000
_cell.length_b   1.000
_cell.length_c   1.000
_cell.angle_alpha   90.00
_cell.angle_beta   90.00
_cell.angle_gamma   90.00
#
_symmetry.space_group_name_H-M   'P 1'
#
loop_
_entity.id
_entity.type
_entity.pdbx_description
1 polymer ?
#
loop_
_entity_poly.entity_id
_entity_poly.type
_entity_poly.pdbx_seq_one_letter_code
_entity_poly.pdbx_strand_id
1 'polypeptide(L)'
;MRIARSSITILACALAISGCTPPAPGTPTVPAGSPPPSVVAPPGFDLDSAAAVPLAIGADGGNATLTSGEWTAVVSVPGGSAPAGANWTLTPLRTAPGGLVDALAPGIYVDEAGQAPTGDCVIAFAVKGKPHADASIVKLADDGSVAEVVATVRQETKGGTLLLAEVTGFSPYSVAKASAAARKTAKQKRDKQAKKLYVISVHDSVKFTKADWKLEFTLDLDLAGGSANSSGAYTGNATLSVTGQYTKDLGVLKGKGKIKGSAKGTGNAFLVGLPLAPLPPLGDDFPYQMEEPTGTGTMSLASSGSLSVSADTPQGPASIPVMSVNGKDLVPYRIKVEGTNVTVEIANVGEFSGHLVKF
;
A
#
# COMPACT_ATOMS: atom_id res chain seq x y z
N MET A 1 0.56 32.88 -34.40
CA MET A 1 -0.36 31.76 -34.08
C MET A 1 0.46 30.47 -34.07
N ARG A 2 0.22 29.59 -33.08
CA ARG A 2 1.08 28.50 -32.56
C ARG A 2 2.09 28.95 -31.49
N ILE A 3 1.60 29.07 -30.26
CA ILE A 3 2.40 29.13 -29.04
C ILE A 3 2.68 27.69 -28.61
N ALA A 4 3.94 27.33 -28.57
CA ALA A 4 4.44 26.05 -28.08
C ALA A 4 4.13 25.91 -26.59
N ARG A 5 3.61 24.74 -26.20
CA ARG A 5 3.43 24.34 -24.80
C ARG A 5 4.81 24.02 -24.23
N SER A 6 5.36 24.94 -23.45
CA SER A 6 6.57 24.70 -22.67
C SER A 6 6.20 23.98 -21.37
N SER A 7 6.43 22.68 -21.37
CA SER A 7 6.53 21.84 -20.17
C SER A 7 7.67 22.35 -19.28
N ILE A 8 7.35 22.77 -18.06
CA ILE A 8 8.35 23.13 -17.05
C ILE A 8 8.82 21.85 -16.38
N THR A 9 9.87 21.27 -16.94
CA THR A 9 10.71 20.23 -16.32
C THR A 9 11.73 20.95 -15.44
N ILE A 10 11.62 20.84 -14.11
CA ILE A 10 12.68 21.30 -13.20
C ILE A 10 13.64 20.13 -12.96
N LEU A 11 14.82 20.26 -13.58
CA LEU A 11 15.95 19.34 -13.58
C LEU A 11 16.81 19.50 -12.31
N ALA A 12 17.44 18.38 -11.93
CA ALA A 12 18.17 18.07 -10.70
C ALA A 12 19.44 18.90 -10.39
N CYS A 13 19.89 18.81 -9.13
CA CYS A 13 21.31 18.76 -8.76
C CYS A 13 21.53 17.88 -7.52
N ALA A 14 22.58 17.09 -7.60
CA ALA A 14 23.00 16.01 -6.70
C ALA A 14 23.65 16.50 -5.41
N LEU A 15 23.69 15.62 -4.40
CA LEU A 15 24.79 15.56 -3.43
C LEU A 15 24.96 14.10 -2.96
N ALA A 16 26.15 13.57 -3.23
CA ALA A 16 26.64 12.31 -2.72
C ALA A 16 27.09 12.48 -1.26
N ILE A 17 26.76 11.52 -0.41
CA ILE A 17 27.46 11.30 0.86
C ILE A 17 27.73 9.80 1.00
N SER A 18 29.01 9.51 1.07
CA SER A 18 29.62 8.22 1.39
C SER A 18 29.51 7.88 2.88
N GLY A 19 29.25 6.60 3.17
CA GLY A 19 29.92 5.87 4.26
C GLY A 19 29.25 5.85 5.63
N CYS A 20 28.58 4.73 5.95
CA CYS A 20 28.91 3.83 7.08
C CYS A 20 27.86 2.71 7.14
N THR A 21 28.27 1.50 6.81
CA THR A 21 27.50 0.26 7.01
C THR A 21 27.54 -0.11 8.50
N PRO A 22 26.40 -0.16 9.22
CA PRO A 22 26.36 -0.82 10.52
C PRO A 22 26.45 -2.35 10.35
N PRO A 23 27.01 -3.07 11.33
CA PRO A 23 27.18 -4.53 11.26
C PRO A 23 25.82 -5.23 11.25
N ALA A 24 25.71 -6.29 10.44
CA ALA A 24 24.52 -7.11 10.32
C ALA A 24 24.07 -7.65 11.70
N PRO A 25 22.78 -7.56 12.04
CA PRO A 25 22.23 -8.25 13.21
C PRO A 25 22.42 -9.76 13.02
N GLY A 26 23.04 -10.41 13.99
CA GLY A 26 23.32 -11.84 13.96
C GLY A 26 22.05 -12.66 13.73
N THR A 27 22.11 -13.56 12.78
CA THR A 27 21.10 -14.59 12.53
C THR A 27 20.87 -15.38 13.82
N PRO A 28 19.65 -15.44 14.37
CA PRO A 28 19.37 -16.36 15.46
C PRO A 28 19.56 -17.79 14.94
N THR A 29 20.57 -18.47 15.45
CA THR A 29 20.79 -19.91 15.25
C THR A 29 19.67 -20.67 15.95
N VAL A 30 18.67 -21.10 15.19
CA VAL A 30 17.69 -22.09 15.64
C VAL A 30 18.42 -23.45 15.74
N PRO A 31 18.32 -24.17 16.87
CA PRO A 31 18.90 -25.50 16.99
C PRO A 31 18.29 -26.44 15.93
N ALA A 32 19.13 -27.15 15.18
CA ALA A 32 18.70 -28.21 14.28
C ALA A 32 18.00 -29.31 15.10
N GLY A 33 16.67 -29.37 15.04
CA GLY A 33 15.90 -30.32 15.82
C GLY A 33 14.52 -30.54 15.24
N SER A 34 14.32 -31.74 14.70
CA SER A 34 13.10 -32.32 14.12
C SER A 34 12.85 -32.00 12.64
N PRO A 35 12.60 -33.01 11.78
CA PRO A 35 12.10 -32.77 10.43
C PRO A 35 10.79 -31.99 10.52
N PRO A 36 10.51 -31.09 9.55
CA PRO A 36 9.25 -30.36 9.53
C PRO A 36 8.08 -31.36 9.62
N PRO A 37 7.01 -31.05 10.37
CA PRO A 37 5.82 -31.89 10.40
C PRO A 37 5.42 -32.23 8.96
N SER A 38 5.09 -33.49 8.71
CA SER A 38 4.69 -33.94 7.37
C SER A 38 3.41 -33.22 6.98
N VAL A 39 3.53 -32.17 6.16
CA VAL A 39 2.41 -31.45 5.57
C VAL A 39 1.64 -32.46 4.71
N VAL A 40 0.44 -32.84 5.16
CA VAL A 40 -0.45 -33.67 4.34
C VAL A 40 -1.05 -32.75 3.30
N ALA A 41 -0.53 -32.82 2.07
CA ALA A 41 -1.07 -32.06 0.96
C ALA A 41 -2.56 -32.39 0.79
N PRO A 42 -3.44 -31.38 0.64
CA PRO A 42 -4.80 -31.66 0.24
C PRO A 42 -4.77 -32.42 -1.10
N PRO A 43 -5.73 -33.33 -1.34
CA PRO A 43 -5.81 -34.05 -2.61
C PRO A 43 -5.71 -33.09 -3.81
N GLY A 44 -5.08 -33.52 -4.91
CA GLY A 44 -5.01 -32.70 -6.12
C GLY A 44 -3.97 -31.57 -6.14
N PHE A 45 -3.20 -31.36 -5.08
CA PHE A 45 -2.16 -30.34 -5.03
C PHE A 45 -0.73 -30.91 -4.93
N ASP A 46 0.17 -30.36 -5.76
CA ASP A 46 1.60 -30.65 -5.71
C ASP A 46 2.32 -29.56 -4.91
N LEU A 47 2.59 -29.85 -3.63
CA LEU A 47 3.24 -28.93 -2.70
C LEU A 47 4.76 -29.02 -2.81
N ASP A 48 5.43 -27.86 -2.78
CA ASP A 48 6.88 -27.83 -2.63
C ASP A 48 7.29 -27.75 -1.16
N SER A 49 7.18 -28.87 -0.44
CA SER A 49 7.52 -28.94 0.99
C SER A 49 8.97 -28.51 1.29
N ALA A 50 9.86 -28.55 0.30
CA ALA A 50 11.25 -28.08 0.45
C ALA A 50 11.37 -26.55 0.52
N ALA A 51 10.38 -25.82 -0.03
CA ALA A 51 10.29 -24.37 0.01
C ALA A 51 9.30 -23.87 1.08
N ALA A 52 8.82 -24.77 1.95
CA ALA A 52 7.92 -24.42 3.03
C ALA A 52 8.61 -23.51 4.05
N VAL A 53 7.89 -22.49 4.51
CA VAL A 53 8.37 -21.54 5.52
C VAL A 53 7.46 -21.56 6.74
N PRO A 54 8.02 -21.52 7.97
CA PRO A 54 7.21 -21.44 9.17
C PRO A 54 6.46 -20.11 9.22
N LEU A 55 5.19 -20.15 9.58
CA LEU A 55 4.37 -18.99 9.91
C LEU A 55 4.30 -18.90 11.43
N ALA A 56 5.30 -18.23 12.02
CA ALA A 56 5.39 -18.06 13.46
C ALA A 56 4.36 -17.02 13.93
N ILE A 57 3.44 -17.45 14.81
CA ILE A 57 2.36 -16.60 15.30
C ILE A 57 2.55 -16.36 16.80
N GLY A 58 2.78 -15.10 17.15
CA GLY A 58 2.88 -14.63 18.54
C GLY A 58 1.57 -14.02 19.02
N ALA A 59 1.60 -13.44 20.23
CA ALA A 59 0.47 -12.72 20.81
C ALA A 59 0.01 -11.53 19.93
N ASP A 60 0.95 -10.87 19.27
CA ASP A 60 0.71 -9.73 18.38
C ASP A 60 0.38 -10.15 16.93
N GLY A 61 0.29 -11.46 16.67
CA GLY A 61 0.10 -12.02 15.34
C GLY A 61 1.41 -12.55 14.74
N GLY A 62 1.40 -12.78 13.43
CA GLY A 62 2.51 -13.37 12.70
C GLY A 62 2.40 -13.17 11.21
N ASN A 63 3.50 -13.33 10.49
CA ASN A 63 3.50 -13.28 9.03
C ASN A 63 4.53 -14.27 8.46
N ALA A 64 4.36 -14.61 7.19
CA ALA A 64 5.32 -15.39 6.43
C ALA A 64 5.31 -14.91 4.98
N THR A 65 6.50 -14.87 4.39
CA THR A 65 6.70 -14.51 2.98
C THR A 65 7.31 -15.68 2.25
N LEU A 66 6.82 -15.93 1.05
CA LEU A 66 7.36 -16.90 0.13
C LEU A 66 7.61 -16.26 -1.23
N THR A 67 8.79 -16.47 -1.79
CA THR A 67 9.14 -16.01 -3.14
C THR A 67 9.47 -17.21 -4.01
N SER A 68 8.86 -17.28 -5.19
CA SER A 68 9.12 -18.35 -6.15
C SER A 68 9.03 -17.80 -7.58
N GLY A 69 10.16 -17.77 -8.28
CA GLY A 69 10.24 -17.21 -9.63
C GLY A 69 9.76 -15.75 -9.68
N GLU A 70 8.71 -15.49 -10.45
CA GLU A 70 8.23 -14.14 -10.78
C GLU A 70 7.06 -13.67 -9.88
N TRP A 71 6.81 -14.38 -8.77
CA TRP A 71 5.77 -14.00 -7.80
C TRP A 71 6.26 -14.18 -6.36
N THR A 72 5.60 -13.44 -5.48
CA THR A 72 5.74 -13.53 -4.03
C THR A 72 4.37 -13.63 -3.41
N ALA A 73 4.21 -14.51 -2.43
CA ALA A 73 3.05 -14.49 -1.54
C ALA A 73 3.43 -14.07 -0.13
N VAL A 74 2.52 -13.39 0.53
CA VAL A 74 2.60 -13.07 1.96
C VAL A 74 1.31 -13.50 2.63
N VAL A 75 1.44 -14.19 3.75
CA VAL A 75 0.33 -14.46 4.66
C VAL A 75 0.59 -13.67 5.94
N SER A 76 -0.43 -12.99 6.43
CA SER A 76 -0.36 -12.22 7.66
C SER A 76 -1.58 -12.54 8.54
N VAL A 77 -1.30 -12.82 9.81
CA VAL A 77 -2.25 -13.34 10.80
C VAL A 77 -2.31 -12.33 11.95
N PRO A 78 -3.46 -11.67 12.18
CA PRO A 78 -3.57 -10.69 13.25
C PRO A 78 -3.41 -11.26 14.66
N GLY A 79 -2.95 -10.42 15.59
CA GLY A 79 -3.04 -10.73 17.01
C GLY A 79 -4.48 -11.08 17.39
N GLY A 80 -4.67 -12.25 18.02
CA GLY A 80 -5.98 -12.79 18.36
C GLY A 80 -6.74 -13.50 17.23
N SER A 81 -6.24 -13.48 15.99
CA SER A 81 -6.80 -14.26 14.87
C SER A 81 -6.30 -15.70 14.82
N ALA A 82 -5.39 -16.10 15.71
CA ALA A 82 -4.94 -17.48 15.85
C ALA A 82 -5.16 -18.01 17.28
N PRO A 83 -5.45 -19.32 17.43
CA PRO A 83 -5.40 -19.98 18.73
C PRO A 83 -4.03 -19.84 19.40
N ALA A 84 -4.02 -19.79 20.74
CA ALA A 84 -2.76 -19.76 21.49
C ALA A 84 -1.94 -21.03 21.19
N GLY A 85 -0.67 -20.84 20.80
CA GLY A 85 0.23 -21.94 20.43
C GLY A 85 0.09 -22.43 18.99
N ALA A 86 -0.63 -21.70 18.12
CA ALA A 86 -0.70 -22.00 16.70
C ALA A 86 0.70 -22.06 16.05
N ASN A 87 0.95 -23.14 15.32
CA ASN A 87 2.16 -23.34 14.54
C ASN A 87 1.76 -23.75 13.13
N TRP A 88 1.79 -22.80 12.21
CA TRP A 88 1.35 -23.01 10.83
C TRP A 88 2.53 -23.00 9.88
N THR A 89 2.34 -23.64 8.72
CA THR A 89 3.38 -23.69 7.70
C THR A 89 2.84 -23.19 6.38
N LEU A 90 3.49 -22.18 5.81
CA LEU A 90 3.18 -21.66 4.49
C LEU A 90 4.01 -22.43 3.45
N THR A 91 3.35 -23.10 2.52
CA THR A 91 3.97 -23.95 1.49
C THR A 91 3.52 -23.50 0.11
N PRO A 92 4.41 -23.36 -0.89
CA PRO A 92 3.98 -23.01 -2.22
C PRO A 92 3.54 -24.25 -3.00
N LEU A 93 2.68 -24.03 -3.99
CA LEU A 93 2.37 -25.05 -4.97
C LEU A 93 3.48 -25.06 -6.03
N ARG A 94 3.94 -26.24 -6.45
CA ARG A 94 4.93 -26.39 -7.53
C ARG A 94 4.37 -25.97 -8.88
N THR A 95 3.09 -26.30 -9.11
CA THR A 95 2.40 -26.04 -10.37
C THR A 95 1.00 -25.48 -10.12
N ALA A 96 0.55 -24.62 -11.02
CA ALA A 96 -0.83 -24.15 -10.99
C ALA A 96 -1.78 -25.31 -11.32
N PRO A 97 -2.84 -25.55 -10.54
CA PRO A 97 -3.81 -26.57 -10.86
C PRO A 97 -4.47 -26.33 -12.23
N GLY A 98 -4.73 -27.41 -12.96
CA GLY A 98 -5.23 -27.35 -14.35
C GLY A 98 -6.59 -26.66 -14.53
N GLY A 99 -7.35 -26.49 -13.44
CA GLY A 99 -8.63 -25.76 -13.43
C GLY A 99 -8.48 -24.23 -13.50
N LEU A 100 -7.27 -23.69 -13.46
CA LEU A 100 -7.03 -22.25 -13.46
C LEU A 100 -6.82 -21.69 -14.88
N VAL A 101 -7.61 -20.68 -15.22
CA VAL A 101 -7.47 -19.92 -16.48
C VAL A 101 -6.50 -18.76 -16.26
N ASP A 102 -5.48 -18.66 -17.12
CA ASP A 102 -4.45 -17.61 -17.07
C ASP A 102 -3.84 -17.43 -15.67
N ALA A 103 -3.40 -18.55 -15.06
CA ALA A 103 -2.77 -18.52 -13.74
C ALA A 103 -1.50 -17.68 -13.75
N LEU A 104 -1.40 -16.76 -12.79
CA LEU A 104 -0.26 -15.84 -12.62
C LEU A 104 0.69 -16.30 -11.50
N ALA A 105 0.21 -17.17 -10.63
CA ALA A 105 1.00 -17.87 -9.63
C ALA A 105 0.47 -19.31 -9.53
N PRO A 106 1.32 -20.31 -9.23
CA PRO A 106 0.88 -21.66 -8.85
C PRO A 106 -0.08 -21.62 -7.64
N GLY A 107 0.30 -20.84 -6.63
CA GLY A 107 -0.48 -20.62 -5.42
C GLY A 107 0.30 -20.96 -4.15
N ILE A 108 -0.39 -20.85 -3.03
CA ILE A 108 0.09 -21.21 -1.69
C ILE A 108 -0.92 -22.07 -0.96
N TYR A 109 -0.44 -22.83 0.01
CA TYR A 109 -1.21 -23.55 1.01
C TYR A 109 -0.67 -23.21 2.40
N VAL A 110 -1.56 -23.00 3.36
CA VAL A 110 -1.20 -22.85 4.77
C VAL A 110 -1.67 -24.11 5.49
N ASP A 111 -0.73 -24.90 6.00
CA ASP A 111 -1.02 -26.00 6.90
C ASP A 111 -1.29 -25.45 8.29
N GLU A 112 -2.55 -25.56 8.72
CA GLU A 112 -3.05 -25.07 10.00
C GLU A 112 -2.73 -26.02 11.17
N ALA A 113 -2.14 -27.19 10.92
CA ALA A 113 -1.85 -28.22 11.92
C ALA A 113 -3.07 -28.57 12.83
N GLY A 114 -4.28 -28.52 12.28
CA GLY A 114 -5.53 -28.76 12.99
C GLY A 114 -6.05 -27.59 13.84
N GLN A 115 -5.43 -26.41 13.74
CA GLN A 115 -5.81 -25.20 14.47
C GLN A 115 -6.17 -24.08 13.49
N ALA A 116 -7.42 -24.04 13.04
CA ALA A 116 -7.89 -22.99 12.13
C ALA A 116 -7.80 -21.59 12.78
N PRO A 117 -7.65 -20.51 11.98
CA PRO A 117 -7.70 -19.15 12.49
C PRO A 117 -9.05 -18.85 13.13
N THR A 118 -9.02 -18.13 14.24
CA THR A 118 -10.18 -17.66 15.00
C THR A 118 -10.74 -16.33 14.48
N GLY A 119 -10.00 -15.65 13.61
CA GLY A 119 -10.36 -14.36 13.03
C GLY A 119 -9.90 -14.23 11.58
N ASP A 120 -10.09 -13.03 11.01
CA ASP A 120 -9.69 -12.73 9.64
C ASP A 120 -8.15 -12.73 9.53
N CYS A 121 -7.65 -13.26 8.41
CA CYS A 121 -6.25 -13.23 8.00
C CYS A 121 -6.11 -12.47 6.67
N VAL A 122 -4.90 -12.04 6.35
CA VAL A 122 -4.59 -11.37 5.08
C VAL A 122 -3.70 -12.26 4.23
N ILE A 123 -4.05 -12.37 2.94
CA ILE A 123 -3.19 -12.97 1.93
C ILE A 123 -2.89 -11.92 0.85
N ALA A 124 -1.63 -11.85 0.44
CA ALA A 124 -1.18 -10.98 -0.61
C ALA A 124 -0.33 -11.74 -1.63
N PHE A 125 -0.48 -11.41 -2.89
CA PHE A 125 0.36 -11.87 -3.98
C PHE A 125 0.93 -10.67 -4.72
N ALA A 126 2.24 -10.57 -4.76
CA ALA A 126 2.95 -9.71 -5.68
C ALA A 126 3.30 -10.50 -6.93
N VAL A 127 2.85 -10.04 -8.09
CA VAL A 127 3.19 -10.61 -9.39
C VAL A 127 3.96 -9.58 -10.21
N LYS A 128 5.03 -10.00 -10.88
CA LYS A 128 5.83 -9.10 -11.70
C LYS A 128 5.07 -8.64 -12.95
N GLY A 129 5.34 -7.41 -13.39
CA GLY A 129 4.70 -6.80 -14.54
C GLY A 129 3.24 -6.39 -14.32
N LYS A 130 2.50 -6.24 -15.41
CA LYS A 130 1.08 -5.84 -15.40
C LYS A 130 0.21 -7.03 -15.79
N PRO A 131 -0.28 -7.84 -14.83
CA PRO A 131 -1.25 -8.88 -15.11
C PRO A 131 -2.53 -8.27 -15.70
N HIS A 132 -3.34 -9.11 -16.34
CA HIS A 132 -4.67 -8.74 -16.82
C HIS A 132 -5.48 -8.01 -15.75
N ALA A 133 -6.28 -7.03 -16.17
CA ALA A 133 -7.13 -6.24 -15.26
C ALA A 133 -8.15 -7.11 -14.48
N ASP A 134 -8.36 -8.33 -14.95
CA ASP A 134 -9.26 -9.33 -14.39
C ASP A 134 -8.59 -10.28 -13.38
N ALA A 135 -7.31 -10.07 -13.07
CA ALA A 135 -6.56 -10.89 -12.11
C ALA A 135 -7.17 -10.76 -10.71
N SER A 136 -7.36 -11.89 -10.04
CA SER A 136 -7.89 -11.93 -8.68
C SER A 136 -7.31 -13.12 -7.92
N ILE A 137 -7.28 -13.00 -6.60
CA ILE A 137 -6.99 -14.11 -5.73
C ILE A 137 -8.20 -15.04 -5.74
N VAL A 138 -7.93 -16.33 -5.93
CA VAL A 138 -8.93 -17.39 -5.97
C VAL A 138 -8.66 -18.40 -4.88
N LYS A 139 -9.72 -18.81 -4.19
CA LYS A 139 -9.75 -19.95 -3.28
C LYS A 139 -9.96 -21.21 -4.12
N LEU A 140 -9.15 -22.23 -3.91
CA LEU A 140 -9.22 -23.48 -4.64
C LEU A 140 -10.01 -24.53 -3.84
N ALA A 141 -10.75 -25.37 -4.55
CA ALA A 141 -11.37 -26.59 -4.02
C ALA A 141 -10.34 -27.73 -4.02
N ASP A 142 -10.63 -28.83 -3.31
CA ASP A 142 -9.75 -30.02 -3.22
C ASP A 142 -9.51 -30.72 -4.58
N ASP A 143 -10.23 -30.36 -5.63
CA ASP A 143 -9.99 -30.87 -7.00
C ASP A 143 -9.12 -29.90 -7.84
N GLY A 144 -8.63 -28.81 -7.24
CA GLY A 144 -7.86 -27.77 -7.91
C GLY A 144 -8.69 -26.78 -8.72
N SER A 145 -10.02 -26.90 -8.75
CA SER A 145 -10.91 -25.92 -9.38
C SER A 145 -11.10 -24.67 -8.51
N VAL A 146 -11.63 -23.60 -9.09
CA VAL A 146 -11.93 -22.36 -8.36
C VAL A 146 -13.19 -22.57 -7.51
N ALA A 147 -13.01 -22.70 -6.19
CA ALA A 147 -14.11 -22.73 -5.23
C ALA A 147 -14.77 -21.36 -5.08
N GLU A 148 -13.95 -20.31 -4.95
CA GLU A 148 -14.41 -18.95 -4.71
C GLU A 148 -13.42 -17.93 -5.29
N VAL A 149 -13.94 -16.87 -5.91
CA VAL A 149 -13.16 -15.66 -6.20
C VAL A 149 -13.17 -14.80 -4.95
N VAL A 150 -12.00 -14.50 -4.40
CA VAL A 150 -11.88 -13.70 -3.19
C VAL A 150 -11.91 -12.21 -3.55
N ALA A 151 -12.53 -11.39 -2.70
CA ALA A 151 -12.61 -9.96 -2.92
C ALA A 151 -11.23 -9.32 -2.89
N THR A 152 -10.63 -9.17 -4.08
CA THR A 152 -9.23 -8.79 -4.23
C THR A 152 -9.10 -7.29 -4.45
N VAL A 153 -8.21 -6.66 -3.68
CA VAL A 153 -7.74 -5.30 -3.92
C VAL A 153 -6.51 -5.39 -4.81
N ARG A 154 -6.49 -4.59 -5.88
CA ARG A 154 -5.39 -4.54 -6.86
C ARG A 154 -4.67 -3.20 -6.75
N GLN A 155 -3.36 -3.24 -6.61
CA GLN A 155 -2.48 -2.08 -6.61
C GLN A 155 -1.40 -2.26 -7.67
N GLU A 156 -1.40 -1.40 -8.68
CA GLU A 156 -0.36 -1.39 -9.70
C GLU A 156 0.88 -0.66 -9.16
N THR A 157 2.07 -1.23 -9.41
CA THR A 157 3.36 -0.61 -9.12
C THR A 157 4.18 -0.50 -10.42
N LYS A 158 5.34 0.18 -10.37
CA LYS A 158 6.21 0.35 -11.55
C LYS A 158 6.81 -0.98 -12.05
N GLY A 159 7.00 -1.96 -11.15
CA GLY A 159 7.60 -3.27 -11.44
C GLY A 159 6.63 -4.47 -11.36
N GLY A 160 5.42 -4.28 -10.87
CA GLY A 160 4.51 -5.38 -10.60
C GLY A 160 3.08 -4.97 -10.29
N THR A 161 2.30 -5.93 -9.85
CA THR A 161 0.97 -5.73 -9.29
C THR A 161 0.86 -6.50 -8.00
N LEU A 162 0.42 -5.80 -6.96
CA LEU A 162 0.08 -6.38 -5.68
C LEU A 162 -1.43 -6.65 -5.64
N LEU A 163 -1.78 -7.89 -5.33
CA LEU A 163 -3.14 -8.37 -5.14
C LEU A 163 -3.28 -8.75 -3.68
N LEU A 164 -4.29 -8.23 -2.98
CA LEU A 164 -4.50 -8.51 -1.56
C LEU A 164 -5.94 -8.91 -1.29
N ALA A 165 -6.15 -9.79 -0.32
CA ALA A 165 -7.47 -10.19 0.14
C ALA A 165 -7.46 -10.51 1.64
N GLU A 166 -8.60 -10.26 2.28
CA GLU A 166 -8.91 -10.77 3.61
C GLU A 166 -9.63 -12.11 3.47
N VAL A 167 -9.27 -13.07 4.33
CA VAL A 167 -9.80 -14.44 4.30
C VAL A 167 -10.17 -14.92 5.70
N THR A 168 -11.25 -15.71 5.78
CA THR A 168 -11.73 -16.39 6.99
C THR A 168 -11.40 -17.87 6.86
N GLY A 169 -10.30 -18.30 7.48
CA GLY A 169 -9.75 -19.65 7.29
C GLY A 169 -8.77 -19.73 6.12
N PHE A 170 -7.87 -20.71 6.18
CA PHE A 170 -7.01 -21.01 5.06
C PHE A 170 -7.56 -22.11 4.17
N SER A 171 -7.20 -22.02 2.91
CA SER A 171 -7.36 -23.03 1.89
C SER A 171 -6.24 -22.79 0.88
N PRO A 172 -6.04 -23.68 -0.10
CA PRO A 172 -5.12 -23.37 -1.18
C PRO A 172 -5.62 -22.11 -1.92
N TYR A 173 -4.74 -21.12 -2.06
CA TYR A 173 -5.02 -19.85 -2.75
C TYR A 173 -4.09 -19.69 -3.93
N SER A 174 -4.60 -19.14 -5.02
CA SER A 174 -3.81 -18.82 -6.20
C SER A 174 -4.21 -17.48 -6.80
N VAL A 175 -3.52 -17.06 -7.86
CA VAL A 175 -3.87 -15.88 -8.64
C VAL A 175 -4.20 -16.31 -10.05
N ALA A 176 -5.42 -16.01 -10.49
CA ALA A 176 -5.89 -16.37 -11.82
C ALA A 176 -6.83 -15.30 -12.37
N LYS A 177 -7.22 -15.44 -13.63
CA LYS A 177 -8.27 -14.62 -14.22
C LYS A 177 -9.64 -15.00 -13.64
N ALA A 178 -10.36 -14.00 -13.12
CA ALA A 178 -11.74 -14.17 -12.69
C ALA A 178 -12.71 -13.46 -13.64
N SER A 179 -13.96 -13.91 -13.73
CA SER A 179 -14.99 -13.19 -14.49
C SER A 179 -15.43 -11.91 -13.75
N ALA A 180 -15.89 -10.90 -14.49
CA ALA A 180 -16.40 -9.67 -13.90
C ALA A 180 -17.57 -9.91 -12.94
N ALA A 181 -18.43 -10.88 -13.25
CA ALA A 181 -19.55 -11.28 -12.39
C ALA A 181 -19.05 -11.87 -11.07
N ALA A 182 -18.07 -12.78 -11.09
CA ALA A 182 -17.53 -13.39 -9.89
C ALA A 182 -16.83 -12.36 -8.99
N ARG A 183 -16.04 -11.44 -9.57
CA ARG A 183 -15.41 -10.34 -8.82
C ARG A 183 -16.44 -9.40 -8.18
N LYS A 184 -17.53 -9.09 -8.90
CA LYS A 184 -18.63 -8.28 -8.34
C LYS A 184 -19.29 -8.97 -7.16
N THR A 185 -19.58 -10.26 -7.26
CA THR A 185 -20.15 -11.06 -6.16
C THR A 185 -19.20 -11.08 -4.96
N ALA A 186 -17.91 -11.32 -5.19
CA ALA A 186 -16.89 -11.31 -4.14
C ALA A 186 -16.86 -9.96 -3.40
N LYS A 187 -16.79 -8.85 -4.15
CA LYS A 187 -16.83 -7.50 -3.60
C LYS A 187 -18.10 -7.25 -2.78
N GLN A 188 -19.26 -7.68 -3.27
CA GLN A 188 -20.53 -7.52 -2.55
C GLN A 188 -20.58 -8.35 -1.26
N LYS A 189 -20.01 -9.58 -1.26
CA LYS A 189 -19.90 -10.41 -0.06
C LYS A 189 -19.02 -9.74 0.98
N ARG A 190 -17.84 -9.25 0.56
CA ARG A 190 -16.94 -8.46 1.42
C ARG A 190 -17.61 -7.20 1.94
N ASP A 191 -18.25 -6.39 1.08
CA ASP A 191 -18.88 -5.13 1.49
C ASP A 191 -20.05 -5.37 2.46
N LYS A 192 -20.69 -6.54 2.45
CA LYS A 192 -21.69 -6.95 3.45
C LYS A 192 -21.06 -7.40 4.78
N GLN A 193 -19.87 -7.99 4.74
CA GLN A 193 -19.13 -8.46 5.91
C GLN A 193 -18.34 -7.33 6.59
N ALA A 194 -17.79 -6.41 5.80
CA ALA A 194 -17.13 -5.19 6.24
C ALA A 194 -18.17 -4.21 6.79
N LYS A 195 -18.53 -4.38 8.06
CA LYS A 195 -19.05 -3.26 8.84
C LYS A 195 -17.97 -2.16 8.78
N LYS A 196 -18.33 -0.91 8.48
CA LYS A 196 -17.42 0.25 8.51
C LYS A 196 -17.01 0.49 9.97
N LEU A 197 -16.09 -0.32 10.47
CA LEU A 197 -15.72 -0.37 11.88
C LEU A 197 -14.67 0.68 12.21
N TYR A 198 -13.95 1.21 11.21
CA TYR A 198 -12.87 2.16 11.43
C TYR A 198 -12.91 3.32 10.44
N VAL A 199 -12.44 4.47 10.91
CA VAL A 199 -12.24 5.69 10.13
C VAL A 199 -10.82 6.19 10.35
N ILE A 200 -10.07 6.35 9.26
CA ILE A 200 -8.81 7.09 9.25
C ILE A 200 -9.18 8.57 9.07
N SER A 201 -8.86 9.39 10.06
CA SER A 201 -9.12 10.83 10.05
C SER A 201 -7.81 11.59 10.23
N VAL A 202 -7.44 12.40 9.24
CA VAL A 202 -6.24 13.24 9.23
C VAL A 202 -6.66 14.65 8.90
N HIS A 203 -6.40 15.58 9.82
CA HIS A 203 -6.70 17.00 9.69
C HIS A 203 -5.49 17.77 10.20
N ASP A 204 -4.45 17.85 9.36
CA ASP A 204 -3.15 18.36 9.78
C ASP A 204 -2.50 19.23 8.70
N SER A 205 -1.47 19.98 9.11
CA SER A 205 -0.72 20.87 8.25
C SER A 205 0.79 20.73 8.43
N VAL A 206 1.51 20.72 7.32
CA VAL A 206 2.98 20.67 7.31
C VAL A 206 3.53 21.96 6.73
N LYS A 207 4.49 22.55 7.43
CA LYS A 207 5.16 23.79 7.03
C LYS A 207 6.62 23.50 6.69
N PHE A 208 7.08 24.02 5.55
CA PHE A 208 8.50 23.99 5.23
C PHE A 208 8.92 25.18 4.39
N THR A 209 10.23 25.45 4.40
CA THR A 209 10.83 26.54 3.63
C THR A 209 11.69 25.96 2.52
N LYS A 210 11.47 26.42 1.29
CA LYS A 210 12.28 26.01 0.12
C LYS A 210 12.55 27.22 -0.77
N ALA A 211 13.83 27.54 -0.98
CA ALA A 211 14.25 28.65 -1.86
C ALA A 211 13.45 29.96 -1.61
N ASP A 212 13.44 30.42 -0.36
CA ASP A 212 12.76 31.63 0.14
C ASP A 212 11.21 31.59 0.09
N TRP A 213 10.61 30.49 -0.35
CA TRP A 213 9.19 30.23 -0.16
C TRP A 213 8.94 29.60 1.20
N LYS A 214 8.00 30.20 1.95
CA LYS A 214 7.36 29.58 3.11
C LYS A 214 6.08 28.93 2.62
N LEU A 215 6.04 27.60 2.62
CA LEU A 215 4.89 26.81 2.17
C LEU A 215 4.21 26.15 3.37
N GLU A 216 2.90 26.06 3.32
CA GLU A 216 2.05 25.33 4.24
C GLU A 216 1.10 24.46 3.42
N PHE A 217 1.20 23.15 3.62
CA PHE A 217 0.28 22.18 3.06
C PHE A 217 -0.68 21.72 4.13
N THR A 218 -1.97 21.62 3.82
CA THR A 218 -2.99 21.10 4.73
C THR A 218 -3.68 19.91 4.09
N LEU A 219 -3.73 18.79 4.81
CA LEU A 219 -4.41 17.57 4.42
C LEU A 219 -5.64 17.38 5.30
N ASP A 220 -6.81 17.33 4.66
CA ASP A 220 -8.06 16.86 5.26
C ASP A 220 -8.44 15.55 4.57
N LEU A 221 -8.39 14.45 5.32
CA LEU A 221 -8.58 13.10 4.81
C LEU A 221 -9.45 12.30 5.79
N ASP A 222 -10.62 11.90 5.33
CA ASP A 222 -11.52 11.02 6.07
C ASP A 222 -11.83 9.79 5.23
N LEU A 223 -11.29 8.63 5.64
CA LEU A 223 -11.48 7.37 4.94
C LEU A 223 -12.15 6.38 5.88
N ALA A 224 -13.33 5.90 5.50
CA ALA A 224 -14.07 4.90 6.26
C ALA A 224 -13.89 3.52 5.63
N GLY A 225 -13.77 2.50 6.47
CA GLY A 225 -13.67 1.12 6.02
C GLY A 225 -13.02 0.23 7.06
N GLY A 226 -12.17 -0.65 6.55
CA GLY A 226 -11.49 -1.66 7.34
C GLY A 226 -12.38 -2.81 7.81
N SER A 227 -11.75 -3.75 8.51
CA SER A 227 -12.32 -4.93 9.14
C SER A 227 -12.39 -4.75 10.66
N ALA A 228 -12.71 -5.82 11.40
CA ALA A 228 -12.68 -5.80 12.86
C ALA A 228 -11.28 -5.49 13.46
N ASN A 229 -10.21 -5.66 12.67
CA ASN A 229 -8.83 -5.52 13.10
C ASN A 229 -8.14 -4.30 12.47
N SER A 230 -8.91 -3.31 11.99
CA SER A 230 -8.43 -2.12 11.27
C SER A 230 -7.67 -2.36 9.95
N SER A 231 -7.45 -3.61 9.55
CA SER A 231 -6.95 -3.97 8.22
C SER A 231 -8.02 -3.74 7.15
N GLY A 232 -7.62 -3.71 5.89
CA GLY A 232 -8.55 -3.74 4.77
C GLY A 232 -8.65 -2.41 4.04
N ALA A 233 -9.62 -2.34 3.13
CA ALA A 233 -9.81 -1.18 2.28
C ALA A 233 -10.60 -0.07 3.00
N TYR A 234 -10.12 1.15 2.84
CA TYR A 234 -10.74 2.39 3.29
C TYR A 234 -10.99 3.29 2.09
N THR A 235 -12.13 3.97 2.09
CA THR A 235 -12.46 4.93 1.03
C THR A 235 -13.20 6.11 1.61
N GLY A 236 -13.02 7.28 1.01
CA GLY A 236 -13.68 8.48 1.47
C GLY A 236 -13.17 9.72 0.78
N ASN A 237 -13.24 10.84 1.49
CA ASN A 237 -12.96 12.16 0.94
C ASN A 237 -11.53 12.57 1.27
N ALA A 238 -10.89 13.22 0.30
CA ALA A 238 -9.57 13.78 0.48
C ALA A 238 -9.52 15.20 -0.09
N THR A 239 -8.96 16.12 0.69
CA THR A 239 -8.61 17.48 0.28
C THR A 239 -7.16 17.76 0.65
N LEU A 240 -6.35 18.10 -0.34
CA LEU A 240 -4.99 18.62 -0.13
C LEU A 240 -4.97 20.07 -0.57
N SER A 241 -4.54 20.97 0.30
CA SER A 241 -4.39 22.38 -0.01
C SER A 241 -2.97 22.87 0.24
N VAL A 242 -2.57 23.91 -0.49
CA VAL A 242 -1.29 24.56 -0.34
C VAL A 242 -1.51 26.06 -0.26
N THR A 243 -0.85 26.69 0.70
CA THR A 243 -0.65 28.13 0.73
C THR A 243 0.82 28.42 0.83
N GLY A 244 1.25 29.56 0.30
CA GLY A 244 2.64 29.92 0.39
C GLY A 244 2.91 31.38 0.13
N GLN A 245 3.97 31.85 0.76
CA GLN A 245 4.46 33.21 0.63
C GLN A 245 5.94 33.20 0.26
N TYR A 246 6.29 34.01 -0.71
CA TYR A 246 7.67 34.33 -1.07
C TYR A 246 7.94 35.77 -0.71
N THR A 247 9.07 36.02 -0.06
CA THR A 247 9.57 37.37 0.13
C THR A 247 11.08 37.32 0.06
N LYS A 248 11.65 38.05 -0.88
CA LYS A 248 13.11 38.17 -1.02
C LYS A 248 13.48 39.63 -1.22
N ASP A 249 14.40 40.09 -0.39
CA ASP A 249 15.02 41.39 -0.54
C ASP A 249 16.27 41.25 -1.42
N LEU A 250 16.30 41.97 -2.54
CA LEU A 250 17.43 42.05 -3.46
C LEU A 250 18.03 43.48 -3.47
N GLY A 251 17.80 44.25 -2.41
CA GLY A 251 18.23 45.64 -2.27
C GLY A 251 17.23 46.61 -2.88
N VAL A 252 17.45 46.99 -4.14
CA VAL A 252 16.55 47.92 -4.86
C VAL A 252 15.27 47.26 -5.37
N LEU A 253 15.16 45.94 -5.25
CA LEU A 253 14.01 45.14 -5.66
C LEU A 253 13.54 44.28 -4.49
N LYS A 254 12.23 44.29 -4.22
CA LYS A 254 11.60 43.34 -3.27
C LYS A 254 10.66 42.42 -4.00
N GLY A 255 11.08 41.17 -4.16
CA GLY A 255 10.26 40.13 -4.77
C GLY A 255 9.24 39.61 -3.76
N LYS A 256 7.97 39.54 -4.17
CA LYS A 256 6.84 39.02 -3.39
C LYS A 256 6.10 37.98 -4.22
N GLY A 257 5.67 36.90 -3.58
CA GLY A 257 4.85 35.89 -4.22
C GLY A 257 3.82 35.32 -3.27
N LYS A 258 2.66 34.98 -3.79
CA LYS A 258 1.63 34.22 -3.08
C LYS A 258 1.13 33.09 -3.95
N ILE A 259 1.09 31.90 -3.37
CA ILE A 259 0.48 30.72 -3.97
C ILE A 259 -0.70 30.28 -3.10
N LYS A 260 -1.80 29.91 -3.74
CA LYS A 260 -2.93 29.24 -3.08
C LYS A 260 -3.47 28.19 -4.03
N GLY A 261 -3.58 26.95 -3.56
CA GLY A 261 -4.15 25.86 -4.33
C GLY A 261 -4.94 24.92 -3.43
N SER A 262 -5.93 24.25 -4.00
CA SER A 262 -6.64 23.17 -3.34
C SER A 262 -7.01 22.11 -4.36
N ALA A 263 -6.89 20.85 -3.96
CA ALA A 263 -7.30 19.72 -4.76
C ALA A 263 -8.23 18.85 -3.93
N LYS A 264 -9.39 18.50 -4.49
CA LYS A 264 -10.44 17.72 -3.82
C LYS A 264 -10.76 16.48 -4.63
N GLY A 265 -11.09 15.39 -3.95
CA GLY A 265 -11.60 14.20 -4.60
C GLY A 265 -11.70 13.01 -3.66
N THR A 266 -11.48 11.83 -4.22
CA THR A 266 -11.64 10.56 -3.50
C THR A 266 -10.30 10.06 -3.04
N GLY A 267 -10.20 9.76 -1.75
CA GLY A 267 -9.09 9.02 -1.18
C GLY A 267 -9.45 7.53 -1.08
N ASN A 268 -8.47 6.68 -1.39
CA ASN A 268 -8.54 5.26 -1.09
C ASN A 268 -7.28 4.89 -0.33
N ALA A 269 -7.45 4.15 0.76
CA ALA A 269 -6.35 3.58 1.54
C ALA A 269 -6.57 2.09 1.69
N PHE A 270 -5.48 1.39 1.93
CA PHE A 270 -5.49 0.03 2.41
C PHE A 270 -4.54 -0.05 3.59
N LEU A 271 -5.08 -0.45 4.74
CA LEU A 271 -4.27 -0.77 5.91
C LEU A 271 -4.01 -2.26 5.95
N VAL A 272 -2.78 -2.59 6.26
CA VAL A 272 -2.39 -3.89 6.75
C VAL A 272 -2.22 -3.70 8.24
N GLY A 273 -3.20 -4.17 9.02
CA GLY A 273 -3.22 -4.00 10.49
C GLY A 273 -2.11 -4.74 11.23
N LEU A 274 -1.07 -5.19 10.52
CA LEU A 274 0.07 -5.97 11.01
C LEU A 274 1.32 -5.60 10.21
N PRO A 275 2.52 -5.73 10.80
CA PRO A 275 3.74 -5.76 10.01
C PRO A 275 3.61 -6.90 8.98
N LEU A 276 3.60 -6.55 7.70
CA LEU A 276 3.89 -7.54 6.65
C LEU A 276 5.37 -7.86 6.74
N ALA A 277 5.76 -9.12 6.54
CA ALA A 277 7.16 -9.41 6.25
C ALA A 277 7.58 -8.59 5.02
N PRO A 278 8.86 -8.18 4.94
CA PRO A 278 9.37 -7.44 3.80
C PRO A 278 8.99 -8.16 2.50
N LEU A 279 8.23 -7.48 1.65
CA LEU A 279 8.04 -7.93 0.28
C LEU A 279 9.39 -7.78 -0.42
N PRO A 280 9.89 -8.81 -1.13
CA PRO A 280 11.10 -8.65 -1.92
C PRO A 280 10.87 -7.53 -2.95
N PRO A 281 11.90 -6.73 -3.25
CA PRO A 281 11.79 -5.67 -4.23
C PRO A 281 11.47 -6.28 -5.60
N LEU A 282 10.32 -5.92 -6.20
CA LEU A 282 9.94 -6.36 -7.55
C LEU A 282 10.69 -5.58 -8.66
N GLY A 283 11.95 -5.19 -8.39
CA GLY A 283 12.82 -4.39 -9.25
C GLY A 283 13.56 -3.26 -8.52
N ASP A 284 14.58 -2.68 -9.16
CA ASP A 284 15.46 -1.60 -8.64
C ASP A 284 14.71 -0.29 -8.31
N ASP A 285 13.44 -0.18 -8.73
CA ASP A 285 12.57 0.97 -8.53
C ASP A 285 11.31 0.61 -7.72
N PHE A 286 11.41 -0.29 -6.75
CA PHE A 286 10.65 -0.02 -5.53
C PHE A 286 11.29 1.25 -4.94
N PRO A 287 10.59 2.39 -4.80
CA PRO A 287 11.23 3.50 -4.10
C PRO A 287 11.47 3.17 -2.61
N TYR A 288 11.07 1.97 -2.14
CA TYR A 288 10.79 1.69 -0.75
C TYR A 288 11.00 0.23 -0.37
N GLN A 289 12.07 -0.05 0.38
CA GLN A 289 12.15 -1.23 1.25
C GLN A 289 11.03 -1.13 2.30
N MET A 290 10.21 -2.17 2.45
CA MET A 290 9.15 -2.21 3.46
C MET A 290 9.74 -2.55 4.82
N GLU A 291 10.36 -1.57 5.49
CA GLU A 291 10.74 -1.78 6.89
C GLU A 291 9.58 -1.45 7.84
N GLU A 292 8.72 -0.44 7.59
CA GLU A 292 7.71 -0.03 8.60
C GLU A 292 6.33 0.59 8.16
N PRO A 293 5.83 0.59 6.91
CA PRO A 293 4.47 1.08 6.64
C PRO A 293 3.39 0.03 6.95
N THR A 294 2.36 0.41 7.70
CA THR A 294 1.16 -0.42 7.96
C THR A 294 0.08 -0.22 6.89
N GLY A 295 0.34 0.52 5.81
CA GLY A 295 -0.63 0.72 4.74
C GLY A 295 -0.17 1.68 3.64
N THR A 296 -0.94 1.72 2.55
CA THR A 296 -0.73 2.68 1.44
C THR A 296 -2.06 3.16 0.89
N GLY A 297 -2.04 4.28 0.17
CA GLY A 297 -3.24 4.80 -0.46
C GLY A 297 -2.95 5.66 -1.70
N THR A 298 -4.03 6.00 -2.39
CA THR A 298 -4.02 6.93 -3.52
C THR A 298 -5.17 7.92 -3.38
N MET A 299 -4.90 9.19 -3.67
CA MET A 299 -5.93 10.21 -3.81
C MET A 299 -6.08 10.56 -5.28
N SER A 300 -7.31 10.51 -5.80
CA SER A 300 -7.64 11.09 -7.10
C SER A 300 -8.17 12.48 -6.86
N LEU A 301 -7.34 13.49 -7.12
CA LEU A 301 -7.65 14.88 -6.80
C LEU A 301 -7.83 15.71 -8.08
N ALA A 302 -8.94 16.44 -8.15
CA ALA A 302 -9.11 17.51 -9.12
C ALA A 302 -8.55 18.80 -8.49
N SER A 303 -7.46 19.32 -9.06
CA SER A 303 -6.78 20.50 -8.53
C SER A 303 -7.22 21.79 -9.22
N SER A 304 -7.30 22.84 -8.41
CA SER A 304 -7.36 24.22 -8.87
C SER A 304 -6.45 25.08 -8.00
N GLY A 305 -5.73 26.02 -8.61
CA GLY A 305 -4.84 26.90 -7.88
C GLY A 305 -4.49 28.17 -8.63
N SER A 306 -3.96 29.13 -7.88
CA SER A 306 -3.48 30.40 -8.38
C SER A 306 -2.08 30.70 -7.87
N LEU A 307 -1.25 31.21 -8.77
CA LEU A 307 0.06 31.78 -8.45
C LEU A 307 0.06 33.25 -8.82
N SER A 308 0.45 34.08 -7.86
CA SER A 308 0.65 35.52 -8.05
C SER A 308 2.08 35.88 -7.65
N VAL A 309 2.78 36.63 -8.51
CA VAL A 309 4.14 37.10 -8.27
C VAL A 309 4.19 38.59 -8.60
N SER A 310 4.75 39.37 -7.69
CA SER A 310 4.96 40.80 -7.86
C SER A 310 6.36 41.19 -7.38
N ALA A 311 6.86 42.31 -7.88
CA ALA A 311 8.10 42.91 -7.43
C ALA A 311 7.88 44.39 -7.19
N ASP A 312 8.35 44.89 -6.04
CA ASP A 312 8.45 46.33 -5.82
C ASP A 312 9.72 46.81 -6.51
N THR A 313 9.58 47.76 -7.45
CA THR A 313 10.70 48.39 -8.17
C THR A 313 10.77 49.89 -7.83
N PRO A 314 11.91 50.56 -8.06
CA PRO A 314 12.01 52.02 -7.90
C PRO A 314 10.99 52.80 -8.75
N GLN A 315 10.49 52.21 -9.84
CA GLN A 315 9.51 52.79 -10.75
C GLN A 315 8.05 52.46 -10.37
N GLY A 316 7.82 51.70 -9.29
CA GLY A 316 6.51 51.23 -8.85
C GLY A 316 6.37 49.70 -8.87
N PRO A 317 5.26 49.15 -8.36
CA PRO A 317 5.04 47.71 -8.32
C PRO A 317 4.80 47.12 -9.71
N ALA A 318 5.55 46.08 -10.07
CA ALA A 318 5.32 45.26 -11.25
C ALA A 318 4.68 43.93 -10.84
N SER A 319 3.59 43.53 -11.48
CA SER A 319 2.90 42.25 -11.19
C SER A 319 2.72 41.42 -12.45
N ILE A 320 2.96 40.11 -12.34
CA ILE A 320 2.61 39.15 -13.37
C ILE A 320 1.13 38.76 -13.17
N PRO A 321 0.33 38.63 -14.26
CA PRO A 321 -1.05 38.14 -14.16
C PRO A 321 -1.13 36.83 -13.40
N VAL A 322 -2.20 36.66 -12.61
CA VAL A 322 -2.45 35.44 -11.86
C VAL A 322 -2.52 34.26 -12.82
N MET A 323 -1.63 33.29 -12.64
CA MET A 323 -1.65 32.06 -13.42
C MET A 323 -2.56 31.05 -12.71
N SER A 324 -3.56 30.55 -13.43
CA SER A 324 -4.41 29.46 -12.97
C SER A 324 -3.80 28.11 -13.35
N VAL A 325 -3.75 27.19 -12.40
CA VAL A 325 -3.28 25.81 -12.62
C VAL A 325 -4.45 24.87 -12.35
N ASN A 326 -4.79 24.05 -13.35
CA ASN A 326 -5.80 23.01 -13.24
C ASN A 326 -5.17 21.68 -13.65
N GLY A 327 -5.43 20.62 -12.88
CA GLY A 327 -4.89 19.29 -13.12
C GLY A 327 -5.77 18.19 -12.54
N LYS A 328 -5.53 16.96 -13.00
CA LYS A 328 -6.07 15.74 -12.40
C LYS A 328 -4.92 14.79 -12.21
N ASP A 329 -4.43 14.71 -10.98
CA ASP A 329 -3.29 13.87 -10.65
C ASP A 329 -3.70 12.82 -9.62
N LEU A 330 -3.07 11.65 -9.73
CA LEU A 330 -3.09 10.63 -8.69
C LEU A 330 -1.95 10.94 -7.72
N VAL A 331 -2.29 11.16 -6.46
CA VAL A 331 -1.31 11.43 -5.40
C VAL A 331 -1.18 10.18 -4.52
N PRO A 332 -0.11 9.37 -4.68
CA PRO A 332 0.15 8.25 -3.80
C PRO A 332 0.61 8.74 -2.43
N TYR A 333 0.23 8.01 -1.38
CA TYR A 333 0.65 8.27 -0.01
C TYR A 333 0.83 6.98 0.78
N ARG A 334 1.57 7.06 1.87
CA ARG A 334 1.78 5.94 2.82
C ARG A 334 1.04 6.21 4.10
N ILE A 335 0.70 5.13 4.79
CA ILE A 335 0.09 5.22 6.11
C ILE A 335 0.92 4.39 7.08
N LYS A 336 1.32 5.00 8.19
CA LYS A 336 1.83 4.31 9.37
C LYS A 336 0.75 4.39 10.45
N VAL A 337 0.46 3.28 11.11
CA VAL A 337 -0.50 3.19 12.20
C VAL A 337 0.21 2.60 13.40
N GLU A 338 0.28 3.37 14.48
CA GLU A 338 0.87 2.98 15.76
C GLU A 338 -0.21 3.12 16.83
N GLY A 339 -0.87 2.00 17.15
CA GLY A 339 -2.07 2.01 17.98
C GLY A 339 -3.22 2.76 17.29
N THR A 340 -3.65 3.87 17.87
CA THR A 340 -4.67 4.76 17.27
C THR A 340 -4.07 5.93 16.51
N ASN A 341 -2.75 6.13 16.55
CA ASN A 341 -2.10 7.22 15.85
C ASN A 341 -1.87 6.82 14.40
N VAL A 342 -2.13 7.75 13.49
CA VAL A 342 -1.95 7.57 12.05
C VAL A 342 -0.99 8.64 11.55
N THR A 343 0.00 8.24 10.78
CA THR A 343 0.87 9.17 10.03
C THR A 343 0.67 8.92 8.54
N VAL A 344 0.27 9.95 7.81
CA VAL A 344 0.17 9.93 6.36
C VAL A 344 1.37 10.63 5.74
N GLU A 345 2.20 9.90 5.00
CA GLU A 345 3.36 10.46 4.30
C GLU A 345 3.02 10.67 2.81
N ILE A 346 3.17 11.90 2.33
CA ILE A 346 3.07 12.26 0.91
C ILE A 346 4.44 12.71 0.42
N ALA A 347 4.99 12.02 -0.58
CA ALA A 347 6.30 12.31 -1.14
C ALA A 347 6.40 13.77 -1.63
N ASN A 348 7.49 14.45 -1.27
CA ASN A 348 7.75 15.87 -1.56
C ASN A 348 6.78 16.88 -0.94
N VAL A 349 5.90 16.45 -0.04
CA VAL A 349 4.97 17.31 0.70
C VAL A 349 5.26 17.24 2.20
N GLY A 350 5.26 16.04 2.78
CA GLY A 350 5.56 15.83 4.20
C GLY A 350 4.71 14.74 4.86
N GLU A 351 4.80 14.69 6.19
CA GLU A 351 4.10 13.76 7.07
C GLU A 351 2.97 14.47 7.82
N PHE A 352 1.76 13.93 7.73
CA PHE A 352 0.56 14.47 8.34
C PHE A 352 0.08 13.53 9.44
N SER A 353 -0.21 14.09 10.61
CA SER A 353 -0.67 13.33 11.78
C SER A 353 -2.19 13.23 11.82
N GLY A 354 -2.70 12.08 12.24
CA GLY A 354 -4.11 11.85 12.43
C GLY A 354 -4.38 10.65 13.32
N HIS A 355 -5.60 10.14 13.25
CA HIS A 355 -6.08 9.11 14.16
C HIS A 355 -6.94 8.08 13.44
N LEU A 356 -6.89 6.86 13.96
CA LEU A 356 -7.77 5.76 13.60
C LEU A 356 -8.88 5.68 14.66
N VAL A 357 -10.12 5.93 14.25
CA VAL A 357 -11.30 5.97 15.11
C VAL A 357 -12.15 4.75 14.85
N LYS A 358 -12.51 4.01 15.91
CA LYS A 358 -13.48 2.91 15.81
C LYS A 358 -14.90 3.47 15.83
N PHE A 359 -15.73 3.02 14.88
CA PHE A 359 -17.13 3.40 14.69
C PHE A 359 -18.09 2.31 15.17
#